data_AF-A0A8J7A924-F1
#
_entry.id   AF-A0A8J7A924-F1
#
_cell.length_a   1.000
_cell.length_b   1.000
_cell.length_c   1.000
_cell.angle_alpha   90.00
_cell.angle_beta   90.00
_cell.angle_gamma   90.00
#
_symmetry.space_group_name_H-M   'P 1'
#
loop_
_entity.id
_entity.type
_entity.pdbx_description
1 polymer ?
#
loop_
_entity_poly.entity_id
_entity_poly.type
_entity_poly.pdbx_seq_one_letter_code
_entity_poly.pdbx_strand_id
1 'polypeptide(L)'
;MRINPAVAYTLILLTLMFGAGVVSSSWGYALGRKALTGVRQPETQPASAAAASSEGSGHFTPLAEDEILAEVEARMTGQPGVSE
;
A
#
# COMPACT_ATOMS: atom_id res chain seq x y z
N MET A 1 15.99 53.75 16.56
CA MET A 1 17.17 53.56 15.69
C MET A 1 16.65 53.38 14.26
N ARG A 2 17.03 54.23 13.31
CA ARG A 2 16.55 54.15 11.92
C ARG A 2 17.20 52.94 11.26
N ILE A 3 16.42 51.92 10.92
CA ILE A 3 16.93 50.72 10.25
C ILE A 3 17.30 51.12 8.81
N ASN A 4 18.53 50.83 8.41
CA ASN A 4 18.98 51.08 7.05
C ASN A 4 18.22 50.12 6.10
N PRO A 5 17.58 50.61 5.04
CA PRO A 5 16.85 49.76 4.09
C PRO A 5 17.74 48.66 3.48
N ALA A 6 19.04 48.91 3.30
CA ALA A 6 19.97 47.88 2.83
C ALA A 6 20.03 46.67 3.77
N VAL A 7 20.03 46.92 5.09
CA VAL A 7 20.05 45.86 6.11
C VAL A 7 18.72 45.09 6.14
N ALA A 8 17.60 45.77 5.89
CA ALA A 8 16.30 45.10 5.80
C ALA A 8 16.27 44.15 4.59
N TYR A 9 16.72 44.62 3.42
CA TYR A 9 16.73 43.79 2.21
C TYR A 9 17.69 42.61 2.30
N THR A 10 18.87 42.76 2.91
CA THR A 10 19.80 41.64 3.08
C THR A 10 19.25 40.56 4.01
N LEU A 11 18.56 40.95 5.10
CA LEU A 11 17.91 39.99 5.99
C LEU A 11 16.77 39.25 5.29
N ILE A 12 15.96 39.95 4.48
CA ILE A 12 14.90 39.32 3.69
C ILE A 12 15.49 38.35 2.66
N LEU A 13 16.54 38.76 1.93
CA LEU A 13 17.20 37.89 0.97
C LEU A 13 17.79 36.64 1.64
N LEU A 14 18.44 36.82 2.79
CA LEU A 14 19.06 35.73 3.54
C LEU A 14 18.03 34.70 4.00
N THR A 15 16.90 35.15 4.57
CA THR A 15 15.84 34.24 5.01
C THR A 15 15.18 33.53 3.83
N LEU A 16 15.01 34.21 2.70
CA LEU A 16 14.45 33.63 1.50
C LEU A 16 15.35 32.55 0.90
N MET A 17 16.67 32.76 0.86
CA MET A 17 17.64 31.75 0.40
C MET A 17 17.60 30.50 1.28
N PHE A 18 17.53 30.67 2.60
CA PHE A 18 17.42 29.56 3.54
C PHE A 18 16.11 28.79 3.36
N GLY A 19 14.99 29.52 3.24
CA GLY A 19 13.67 28.93 3.02
C GLY A 19 13.60 28.13 1.72
N ALA A 20 14.15 28.68 0.62
CA ALA A 20 14.19 28.00 -0.68
C ALA A 20 14.98 26.67 -0.63
N GLY A 21 16.11 26.64 0.11
CA GLY A 21 16.91 25.43 0.29
C GLY A 21 16.16 24.32 1.04
N VAL A 22 15.42 24.66 2.10
CA VAL A 22 14.62 23.69 2.88
C VAL A 22 13.49 23.10 2.04
N VAL A 23 12.76 23.94 1.30
CA VAL A 23 11.67 23.46 0.44
C VAL A 23 12.21 22.58 -0.68
N SER A 24 13.30 22.98 -1.33
CA SER A 24 13.93 22.21 -2.41
C SER A 24 14.43 20.84 -1.94
N SER A 25 15.12 20.78 -0.79
CA SER A 25 15.62 19.52 -0.24
C SER A 25 14.50 18.57 0.18
N SER A 26 13.40 19.08 0.77
CA SER A 26 12.25 18.25 1.16
C SER A 26 11.61 17.54 -0.04
N TRP A 27 11.46 18.26 -1.16
CA TRP A 27 10.83 17.70 -2.36
C TRP A 27 11.80 16.79 -3.13
N GLY A 28 13.07 17.19 -3.22
CA GLY A 28 14.14 16.37 -3.81
C GLY A 28 14.35 15.05 -3.07
N TYR A 29 14.27 15.06 -1.74
CA TYR A 29 14.35 13.85 -0.92
C TYR A 29 13.15 12.92 -1.13
N ALA A 30 11.93 13.46 -1.20
CA ALA A 30 10.74 12.68 -1.48
C ALA A 30 10.78 12.04 -2.88
N LEU A 31 11.28 12.78 -3.88
CA LEU A 31 11.48 12.27 -5.24
C LEU A 31 12.58 11.20 -5.30
N GLY A 32 13.72 11.44 -4.63
CA GLY A 32 14.81 10.47 -4.52
C GLY A 32 14.40 9.17 -3.83
N ARG A 33 13.61 9.27 -2.75
CA ARG A 33 13.03 8.09 -2.08
C ARG A 33 12.13 7.29 -3.02
N LYS A 34 11.30 7.98 -3.82
CA LYS A 34 10.41 7.34 -4.81
C LYS A 34 11.19 6.62 -5.92
N ALA A 35 12.31 7.20 -6.37
CA ALA A 35 13.18 6.57 -7.35
C ALA A 35 13.79 5.25 -6.82
N LEU A 36 14.14 5.19 -5.54
CA LEU A 36 14.66 3.96 -4.91
C LEU A 36 13.57 2.91 -4.63
N THR A 37 12.31 3.32 -4.44
CA THR A 37 11.19 2.37 -4.25
C THR A 37 10.74 1.66 -5.53
N GLY A 38 11.14 2.15 -6.71
CA GLY A 38 10.88 1.47 -8.00
C GLY A 38 11.70 0.19 -8.21
N VAL A 39 12.67 -0.09 -7.33
CA VAL A 39 13.49 -1.32 -7.34
C VAL A 39 13.18 -2.19 -6.11
N ARG A 40 11.94 -2.17 -5.62
CA ARG A 40 11.43 -3.30 -4.84
C ARG A 40 10.96 -4.34 -5.84
N GLN A 41 11.74 -5.40 -5.98
CA GLN A 41 11.25 -6.62 -6.61
C GLN A 41 9.89 -6.96 -5.96
N PRO A 42 8.88 -7.34 -6.74
CA PRO A 42 7.61 -7.78 -6.18
C PRO A 42 7.95 -8.87 -5.16
N GLU A 43 7.60 -8.65 -3.90
CA GLU A 43 7.63 -9.68 -2.89
C GLU A 43 6.64 -10.75 -3.36
N THR A 44 7.13 -11.73 -4.10
CA THR A 44 6.39 -12.92 -4.51
C THR A 44 6.26 -13.84 -3.31
N GLN A 45 5.63 -13.34 -2.25
CA GLN A 45 5.05 -14.22 -1.24
C GLN A 45 3.54 -14.28 -1.51
N PRO A 46 3.05 -15.35 -2.18
CA PRO A 46 1.63 -15.57 -2.39
C PRO A 46 0.84 -15.75 -1.08
N ALA A 47 1.45 -15.59 0.09
CA ALA A 47 0.80 -15.65 1.40
C ALA A 47 0.13 -14.33 1.83
N SER A 48 0.63 -13.16 1.40
CA SER A 48 0.14 -11.87 1.93
C SER A 48 -1.12 -11.34 1.22
N ALA A 49 -1.31 -11.68 -0.07
CA ALA A 49 -2.55 -11.37 -0.78
C ALA A 49 -3.75 -12.21 -0.31
N ALA A 50 -3.49 -13.37 0.32
CA ALA A 50 -4.52 -14.21 0.94
C ALA A 50 -4.87 -13.75 2.38
N ALA A 51 -4.01 -12.97 3.02
CA ALA A 51 -4.24 -12.48 4.39
C ALA A 51 -5.16 -11.24 4.43
N ALA A 52 -5.26 -10.46 3.35
CA ALA A 52 -6.14 -9.29 3.28
C ALA A 52 -7.61 -9.63 3.01
N SER A 53 -7.93 -10.89 2.71
CA SER A 53 -9.30 -11.37 2.45
C SER A 53 -9.83 -12.34 3.52
N SER A 54 -9.14 -12.47 4.67
CA SER A 54 -9.59 -13.32 5.77
C SER A 54 -9.67 -12.55 7.09
N GLU A 55 -10.58 -11.58 7.16
CA GLU A 55 -11.29 -11.30 8.41
C GLU A 55 -12.37 -12.38 8.58
N GLY A 56 -11.92 -13.60 8.89
CA GLY A 56 -12.77 -14.71 9.25
C GLY A 56 -12.15 -15.37 10.46
N SER A 57 -12.79 -15.20 11.62
CA SER A 57 -12.48 -15.92 12.86
C SER A 57 -12.11 -17.37 12.56
N GLY A 58 -10.91 -17.78 12.98
CA GLY A 58 -10.35 -19.12 12.78
C GLY A 58 -11.19 -20.21 13.45
N HIS A 59 -12.31 -20.55 12.82
CA HIS A 59 -13.10 -21.71 13.12
C HIS A 59 -12.71 -22.77 12.09
N PHE A 60 -12.01 -23.81 12.54
CA PHE A 60 -11.89 -25.04 11.77
C PHE A 60 -13.31 -25.61 11.66
N THR A 61 -13.94 -25.43 10.50
CA THR A 61 -15.18 -26.11 10.16
C THR A 61 -14.78 -27.43 9.51
N PRO A 62 -15.01 -28.59 10.16
CA PRO A 62 -14.85 -29.86 9.47
C PRO A 62 -15.85 -29.90 8.31
N LEU A 63 -15.34 -29.95 7.08
CA LEU A 63 -16.18 -30.17 5.91
C LEU A 63 -16.51 -31.66 5.86
N ALA A 64 -17.79 -31.99 5.64
CA ALA A 64 -18.23 -33.36 5.44
C ALA A 64 -17.78 -33.80 4.03
N GLU A 65 -16.68 -34.57 3.98
CA GLU A 65 -16.09 -35.06 2.73
C GLU A 65 -17.13 -35.81 1.87
N ASP A 66 -18.04 -36.55 2.51
CA ASP A 66 -19.10 -37.31 1.83
C ASP A 66 -20.04 -36.43 1.00
N GLU A 67 -20.34 -35.22 1.47
CA GLU A 67 -21.21 -34.26 0.78
C GLU A 67 -20.51 -33.63 -0.43
N ILE A 68 -19.20 -33.38 -0.30
CA ILE A 68 -18.37 -32.86 -1.40
C ILE A 68 -18.24 -33.91 -2.50
N LEU A 69 -18.03 -35.17 -2.13
CA LEU A 69 -17.93 -36.27 -3.08
C LEU A 69 -19.26 -36.49 -3.82
N ALA A 70 -20.39 -36.42 -3.13
CA ALA A 70 -21.72 -36.50 -3.74
C ALA A 70 -22.00 -35.34 -4.72
N GLU A 71 -21.64 -34.11 -4.35
CA GLU A 71 -21.77 -32.93 -5.20
C GLU A 71 -20.89 -33.02 -6.46
N VAL A 72 -19.65 -33.50 -6.31
CA VAL A 72 -18.74 -33.70 -7.45
C VAL A 72 -19.25 -34.80 -8.38
N GLU A 73 -19.77 -35.90 -7.84
CA GLU A 73 -20.37 -36.98 -8.63
C GLU A 73 -21.63 -36.51 -9.38
N ALA A 74 -22.49 -35.73 -8.73
CA ALA A 74 -23.67 -35.14 -9.37
C ALA A 74 -23.29 -34.20 -10.54
N ARG A 75 -22.20 -33.42 -10.39
CA ARG A 75 -21.66 -32.58 -11.47
C ARG A 75 -21.04 -33.40 -12.59
N MET A 76 -20.32 -34.48 -12.29
CA MET A 76 -19.72 -35.35 -13.30
C MET A 76 -20.77 -36.13 -14.09
N THR A 77 -21.90 -36.47 -13.47
CA THR A 77 -23.02 -37.18 -14.10
C THR A 77 -24.04 -36.25 -14.78
N GLY A 78 -23.87 -34.92 -14.64
CA GLY A 78 -24.63 -33.91 -15.39
C GLY A 78 -26.05 -33.66 -14.88
N GLN A 79 -26.33 -33.93 -13.59
CA GLN A 79 -27.61 -33.60 -12.97
C GLN A 79 -27.52 -32.22 -12.27
N PRO A 80 -28.42 -31.25 -12.56
CA PRO A 80 -28.41 -29.98 -11.84
C PRO A 80 -28.84 -30.22 -10.39
N GLY A 81 -27.98 -29.85 -9.44
CA GLY A 81 -28.22 -30.00 -8.01
C GLY A 81 -29.55 -29.41 -7.59
N VAL A 82 -30.46 -30.27 -7.13
CA VAL A 82 -31.71 -29.88 -6.48
C VAL A 82 -31.38 -29.65 -5.02
N SER A 83 -31.30 -28.36 -4.67
CA SER A 83 -31.31 -27.89 -3.29
C SER A 83 -32.71 -28.03 -2.69
N GLU A 84 -32.84 -28.79 -1.61
CA GLU A 84 -33.85 -28.60 -0.56
C GLU A 84 -33.14 -28.44 0.80
#